data_AF-A0A942S941-F1
#
_entry.id   AF-A0A942S941-F1
#
_cell.length_a   1.000
_cell.length_b   1.000
_cell.length_c   1.000
_cell.angle_alpha   90.00
_cell.angle_beta   90.00
_cell.angle_gamma   90.00
#
_symmetry.space_group_name_H-M   'P 1'
#
loop_
_entity.id
_entity.type
_entity.pdbx_description
1 polymer ?
#
loop_
_entity_poly.entity_id
_entity_poly.type
_entity_poly.pdbx_seq_one_letter_code
_entity_poly.pdbx_strand_id
1 'polypeptide(L)'
;MNDNPNKRYHLTRLYEYVGKEAGPVKEMVDIFLHSTPEILDQMAEAAENQDFEIIYKTAHMLKPSLHIFGIDDMYNPVREIELLAKKKENFNAIYLLIAQLQLRMEFVIQQLRDDFDIQ
;
A
#
# COMPACT_ATOMS: atom_id res chain seq x y z
N MET A 1 -14.74 -19.66 10.94
CA MET A 1 -13.62 -18.80 10.51
C MET A 1 -13.80 -18.58 9.03
N ASN A 2 -14.40 -17.45 8.66
CA ASN A 2 -14.68 -17.14 7.26
C ASN A 2 -13.46 -16.41 6.70
N ASP A 3 -12.42 -17.15 6.35
CA ASP A 3 -11.37 -16.58 5.52
C ASP A 3 -11.97 -16.39 4.12
N ASN A 4 -12.37 -15.15 3.83
CA ASN A 4 -12.77 -14.76 2.48
C ASN A 4 -11.56 -15.01 1.57
N PRO A 5 -11.63 -15.95 0.59
CA PRO A 5 -10.49 -16.30 -0.26
C PRO A 5 -10.01 -15.12 -1.13
N ASN A 6 -10.79 -14.03 -1.18
CA ASN A 6 -10.44 -12.81 -1.86
C ASN A 6 -9.83 -11.75 -0.93
N LYS A 7 -9.65 -11.99 0.38
CA LYS A 7 -9.06 -10.99 1.27
C LYS A 7 -7.58 -10.79 0.95
N ARG A 8 -7.18 -9.54 0.68
CA ARG A 8 -5.80 -9.18 0.26
C ARG A 8 -4.97 -8.53 1.36
N TYR A 9 -5.45 -8.58 2.60
CA TYR A 9 -4.80 -7.99 3.76
C TYR A 9 -5.11 -8.80 5.02
N HIS A 10 -4.29 -8.65 6.07
CA HIS A 10 -4.58 -9.19 7.40
C HIS A 10 -4.06 -8.24 8.47
N LEU A 11 -4.77 -8.16 9.59
CA LEU A 11 -4.51 -7.15 10.62
C LEU A 11 -3.70 -7.68 11.80
N THR A 12 -3.05 -8.84 11.65
CA THR A 12 -2.27 -9.47 12.73
C THR A 12 -1.22 -8.49 13.28
N ARG A 13 -0.43 -7.89 12.39
CA ARG A 13 0.63 -6.94 12.76
C ARG A 13 0.07 -5.60 13.21
N LEU A 14 -1.03 -5.14 12.62
CA LEU A 14 -1.73 -3.95 13.12
C LEU A 14 -2.16 -4.14 14.58
N TYR A 15 -2.76 -5.28 14.92
CA TYR A 15 -3.16 -5.59 16.29
C TYR A 15 -1.98 -5.71 17.26
N GLU A 16 -0.83 -6.17 16.79
CA GLU A 16 0.42 -6.15 17.59
C GLU A 16 0.93 -4.72 17.81
N TYR A 17 0.70 -3.83 16.84
CA TYR A 17 1.18 -2.44 16.88
C TYR A 17 0.30 -1.52 17.75
N VAL A 18 -1.03 -1.59 17.62
CA VAL A 18 -1.97 -0.69 18.32
C VAL A 18 -2.87 -1.37 19.35
N GLY A 19 -2.75 -2.70 19.51
CA GLY A 19 -3.68 -3.48 20.31
C GLY A 19 -4.94 -3.91 19.54
N LYS A 20 -5.86 -4.58 20.23
CA LYS A 20 -7.12 -5.12 19.64
C LYS A 20 -8.35 -4.28 19.95
N GLU A 21 -8.17 -3.14 20.59
CA GLU A 21 -9.27 -2.23 20.92
C GLU A 21 -9.80 -1.57 19.64
N ALA A 22 -11.13 -1.56 19.48
CA ALA A 22 -11.76 -1.12 18.24
C ALA A 22 -11.46 0.35 17.89
N GLY A 23 -11.31 1.22 18.89
CA GLY A 23 -11.00 2.64 18.70
C GLY A 23 -9.65 2.86 18.00
N PRO A 24 -8.52 2.48 18.63
CA PRO A 24 -7.18 2.63 18.03
C PRO A 24 -7.02 1.93 16.68
N VAL A 25 -7.62 0.75 16.51
CA VAL A 25 -7.61 0.04 15.22
C VAL A 25 -8.33 0.86 14.14
N LYS A 26 -9.53 1.36 14.43
CA LYS A 26 -10.31 2.16 13.47
C LYS A 26 -9.59 3.45 13.10
N GLU A 27 -8.96 4.12 14.06
CA GLU A 27 -8.15 5.33 13.81
C GLU A 27 -6.99 5.04 12.85
N MET A 28 -6.26 3.93 13.07
CA MET A 28 -5.14 3.58 12.19
C MET A 28 -5.61 3.17 10.79
N VAL A 29 -6.74 2.46 10.68
CA VAL A 29 -7.36 2.15 9.39
C VAL A 29 -7.76 3.42 8.67
N ASP A 30 -8.37 4.39 9.37
CA ASP A 30 -8.76 5.67 8.80
C ASP A 30 -7.55 6.45 8.27
N ILE A 31 -6.47 6.54 9.05
CA ILE A 31 -5.20 7.16 8.60
C ILE A 31 -4.66 6.46 7.34
N PHE A 32 -4.71 5.13 7.30
CA PHE A 32 -4.26 4.37 6.14
C PHE A 32 -5.14 4.64 4.90
N LEU A 33 -6.46 4.71 5.07
CA LEU A 33 -7.43 4.98 4.00
C LEU A 33 -7.29 6.39 3.41
N HIS A 34 -6.80 7.36 4.17
CA HIS A 34 -6.57 8.73 3.69
C HIS A 34 -5.16 8.91 3.10
N SER A 35 -4.12 8.43 3.80
CA SER A 35 -2.73 8.67 3.38
C SER A 35 -2.27 7.80 2.21
N THR A 36 -2.75 6.55 2.13
CA THR A 36 -2.28 5.62 1.10
C THR A 36 -2.68 6.04 -0.32
N PRO A 37 -3.92 6.48 -0.60
CA PRO A 37 -4.29 7.05 -1.90
C PRO A 37 -3.40 8.22 -2.32
N GLU A 38 -3.15 9.18 -1.42
CA GLU A 38 -2.31 10.35 -1.73
C GLU A 38 -0.89 9.95 -2.14
N ILE A 39 -0.30 8.95 -1.47
CA ILE A 39 1.03 8.45 -1.81
C ILE A 39 1.03 7.71 -3.15
N LEU A 40 -0.03 6.95 -3.45
CA LEU A 40 -0.17 6.24 -4.73
C LEU A 40 -0.35 7.21 -5.90
N ASP A 41 -1.15 8.26 -5.73
CA ASP A 41 -1.36 9.29 -6.74
C ASP A 41 -0.05 10.04 -7.01
N GLN A 42 0.69 10.42 -5.97
CA GLN A 42 2.01 11.03 -6.11
C GLN A 42 3.01 10.09 -6.83
N MET A 43 2.97 8.79 -6.52
CA MET A 43 3.81 7.79 -7.19
C MET A 43 3.46 7.67 -8.68
N ALA A 44 2.18 7.70 -9.03
CA ALA A 44 1.71 7.60 -10.40
C ALA A 44 2.07 8.86 -11.21
N GLU A 45 1.85 10.06 -10.65
CA GLU A 45 2.28 11.32 -11.28
C GLU A 45 3.80 11.35 -11.51
N ALA A 46 4.58 10.86 -10.54
CA ALA A 46 6.02 10.74 -10.69
C ALA A 46 6.41 9.73 -11.78
N ALA A 47 5.65 8.64 -11.95
CA ALA A 47 5.85 7.70 -13.05
C ALA A 47 5.62 8.38 -14.40
N GLU A 48 4.52 9.12 -14.59
CA GLU A 48 4.24 9.86 -15.83
C GLU A 48 5.37 10.85 -16.20
N ASN A 49 5.98 11.47 -15.18
CA ASN A 49 7.07 12.42 -15.35
C ASN A 49 8.48 11.79 -15.32
N GLN A 50 8.57 10.47 -15.19
CA GLN A 50 9.84 9.73 -15.00
C GLN A 50 10.70 10.24 -13.83
N ASP A 51 10.06 10.75 -12.77
CA ASP A 51 10.73 11.24 -11.57
C ASP A 51 11.09 10.08 -10.63
N PHE A 52 12.25 9.47 -10.89
CA PHE A 52 12.80 8.38 -10.09
C PHE A 52 12.99 8.74 -8.60
N GLU A 53 13.22 10.01 -8.26
CA GLU A 53 13.43 10.41 -6.86
C GLU A 53 12.12 10.32 -6.07
N ILE A 54 11.03 10.82 -6.65
CA ILE A 54 9.70 10.75 -6.03
C ILE A 54 9.18 9.31 -6.02
N ILE A 55 9.39 8.53 -7.09
CA ILE A 55 9.03 7.10 -7.11
C ILE A 55 9.75 6.34 -5.99
N TYR A 56 11.05 6.58 -5.80
CA TYR A 56 11.82 5.97 -4.72
C TYR A 56 11.26 6.34 -3.33
N LYS A 57 10.99 7.63 -3.09
CA LYS A 57 10.49 8.12 -1.80
C LYS A 57 9.10 7.56 -1.48
N THR A 58 8.17 7.61 -2.44
CA THR A 58 6.80 7.09 -2.27
C THR A 58 6.80 5.57 -2.03
N ALA A 59 7.63 4.81 -2.77
CA ALA A 59 7.78 3.37 -2.53
C ALA A 59 8.37 3.07 -1.14
N HIS A 60 9.33 3.89 -0.68
CA HIS A 60 9.86 3.79 0.67
C HIS A 60 8.79 4.01 1.74
N MET A 61 7.95 5.04 1.58
CA MET A 61 6.86 5.38 2.49
C MET A 61 5.76 4.31 2.55
N LEU A 62 5.44 3.64 1.43
CA LEU A 62 4.38 2.63 1.38
C LEU A 62 4.73 1.31 2.05
N LYS A 63 6.00 0.87 2.00
CA LYS A 63 6.42 -0.43 2.56
C LYS A 63 5.98 -0.68 4.01
N PRO A 64 6.21 0.23 4.98
CA PRO A 64 5.75 0.01 6.35
C PRO A 64 4.23 -0.14 6.42
N SER A 65 3.47 0.64 5.65
CA SER A 65 2.00 0.53 5.59
C SER A 65 1.56 -0.84 5.08
N LEU A 66 2.15 -1.33 3.98
CA LEU A 66 1.86 -2.69 3.47
C LEU A 66 2.21 -3.77 4.49
N HIS A 67 3.34 -3.60 5.20
CA HIS A 67 3.76 -4.55 6.22
C HIS A 67 2.77 -4.59 7.39
N ILE A 68 2.40 -3.45 7.96
CA ILE A 68 1.50 -3.33 9.12
C ILE A 68 0.10 -3.88 8.78
N PHE A 69 -0.40 -3.57 7.58
CA PHE A 69 -1.71 -4.01 7.12
C PHE A 69 -1.72 -5.41 6.49
N GLY A 70 -0.59 -6.12 6.50
CA GLY A 70 -0.53 -7.52 6.04
C GLY A 70 -0.81 -7.69 4.54
N ILE A 71 -0.47 -6.69 3.72
CA ILE A 71 -0.62 -6.72 2.26
C ILE A 71 0.64 -7.35 1.66
N ASP A 72 0.83 -8.63 1.98
CA ASP A 72 2.11 -9.31 1.78
C ASP A 72 2.45 -9.53 0.29
N ASP A 73 1.46 -9.66 -0.59
CA ASP A 73 1.69 -9.89 -2.02
C ASP A 73 2.27 -8.66 -2.75
N MET A 74 2.08 -7.46 -2.21
CA MET A 74 2.64 -6.22 -2.77
C MET A 74 3.93 -5.75 -2.11
N TYR A 75 4.33 -6.35 -0.99
CA TYR A 75 5.54 -5.94 -0.29
C TYR A 75 6.80 -6.07 -1.16
N ASN A 76 6.95 -7.20 -1.87
CA ASN A 76 8.08 -7.42 -2.78
C ASN A 76 8.02 -6.53 -4.04
N PRO A 77 6.88 -6.39 -4.74
CA PRO A 77 6.72 -5.41 -5.81
C PRO A 77 7.14 -3.98 -5.43
N VAL A 78 6.69 -3.47 -4.28
CA VAL A 78 7.08 -2.11 -3.83
C VAL A 78 8.56 -2.01 -3.51
N ARG A 79 9.15 -3.06 -2.93
CA ARG A 79 10.60 -3.13 -2.71
C ARG A 79 11.38 -3.12 -4.05
N GLU A 80 10.86 -3.77 -5.08
CA GLU A 80 11.46 -3.76 -6.41
C GLU A 80 11.36 -2.38 -7.07
N ILE A 81 10.20 -1.72 -7.00
CA ILE A 81 10.02 -0.33 -7.44
C ILE A 81 11.06 0.57 -6.78
N GLU A 82 11.18 0.51 -5.45
CA GLU A 82 12.15 1.31 -4.70
C GLU A 82 13.59 1.06 -5.18
N LEU A 83 13.98 -0.21 -5.35
CA LEU A 83 15.34 -0.56 -5.77
C LEU A 83 15.67 -0.05 -7.17
N LEU A 84 14.75 -0.26 -8.12
CA LEU A 84 14.91 0.16 -9.52
C LEU A 84 14.92 1.68 -9.61
N ALA A 85 14.03 2.36 -8.89
CA ALA A 85 13.98 3.82 -8.85
C ALA A 85 15.25 4.42 -8.26
N LYS A 86 15.77 3.85 -7.17
CA LYS A 86 17.04 4.27 -6.56
C LYS A 86 18.22 4.16 -7.53
N LYS A 87 18.24 3.11 -8.35
CA LYS A 87 19.28 2.88 -9.38
C LYS A 87 19.01 3.66 -10.67
N LYS A 88 17.81 4.21 -10.86
CA LYS A 88 17.33 4.84 -12.10
C LYS A 88 17.39 3.86 -13.29
N GLU A 89 16.98 2.62 -13.05
CA GLU A 89 17.03 1.52 -14.02
C GLU A 89 15.64 0.97 -14.34
N ASN A 90 15.50 0.39 -15.53
CA ASN A 90 14.34 -0.39 -15.95
C ASN A 90 12.98 0.29 -15.68
N PHE A 91 12.81 1.50 -16.21
CA PHE A 91 11.59 2.29 -16.03
C PHE A 91 10.31 1.55 -16.46
N ASN A 92 10.37 0.73 -17.52
CA ASN A 92 9.23 -0.07 -17.95
C ASN A 92 8.76 -1.05 -16.87
N ALA A 93 9.69 -1.70 -16.16
CA ALA A 93 9.32 -2.56 -15.03
C ALA A 93 8.73 -1.76 -13.88
N ILE A 94 9.30 -0.60 -13.55
CA ILE A 94 8.74 0.31 -12.55
C ILE A 94 7.28 0.66 -12.89
N TYR A 95 7.03 1.10 -14.12
CA TYR A 95 5.70 1.51 -14.57
C TYR A 95 4.67 0.37 -14.47
N LEU A 96 5.04 -0.84 -14.89
CA LEU A 96 4.17 -2.02 -14.78
C LEU A 96 3.89 -2.41 -13.33
N LEU A 97 4.89 -2.35 -12.45
CA LEU A 97 4.74 -2.65 -11.03
C LEU A 97 3.86 -1.60 -10.32
N ILE A 98 3.97 -0.32 -10.68
CA ILE A 98 3.12 0.74 -10.14
C ILE A 98 1.66 0.52 -10.55
N ALA A 99 1.39 0.21 -11.81
CA ALA A 99 0.03 -0.10 -12.27
C ALA A 99 -0.56 -1.33 -11.54
N GLN A 100 0.24 -2.38 -11.33
CA GLN A 100 -0.18 -3.54 -10.54
C GLN A 100 -0.50 -3.17 -9.09
N LEU A 101 0.35 -2.34 -8.47
CA LEU A 101 0.19 -1.87 -7.11
C LEU A 101 -1.12 -1.08 -6.96
N GLN A 102 -1.40 -0.13 -7.85
CA GLN A 102 -2.63 0.67 -7.81
C GLN A 102 -3.87 -0.20 -7.83
N LEU A 103 -3.97 -1.13 -8.79
CA LEU A 103 -5.10 -2.06 -8.89
C LEU A 103 -5.29 -2.91 -7.63
N ARG A 104 -4.18 -3.37 -7.03
CA ARG A 104 -4.26 -4.14 -5.79
C ARG A 104 -4.70 -3.26 -4.62
N MET A 105 -4.17 -2.05 -4.52
CA MET A 105 -4.45 -1.15 -3.41
C MET A 105 -5.88 -0.62 -3.45
N GLU A 106 -6.43 -0.30 -4.62
CA GLU A 106 -7.85 0.03 -4.79
C GLU A 106 -8.75 -1.06 -4.19
N PHE A 107 -8.44 -2.32 -4.50
CA PHE A 107 -9.19 -3.45 -3.97
C PHE A 107 -9.05 -3.57 -2.44
N VAL A 108 -7.85 -3.41 -1.88
CA VAL A 108 -7.63 -3.46 -0.42
C VAL A 108 -8.34 -2.31 0.29
N ILE A 109 -8.26 -1.09 -0.25
CA ILE A 109 -8.93 0.11 0.28
C ILE A 109 -10.43 -0.12 0.34
N GLN A 110 -11.03 -0.66 -0.73
CA GLN A 110 -12.46 -0.96 -0.73
C GLN A 110 -12.81 -2.02 0.32
N GLN A 111 -12.03 -3.10 0.43
CA GLN A 111 -12.29 -4.11 1.46
C GLN A 111 -12.18 -3.54 2.88
N LEU A 112 -11.22 -2.65 3.14
CA LEU A 112 -11.07 -2.01 4.44
C LEU A 112 -12.25 -1.06 4.76
N ARG A 113 -12.72 -0.29 3.77
CA ARG A 113 -13.92 0.55 3.93
C ARG A 113 -15.15 -0.28 4.29
N ASP A 114 -15.37 -1.37 3.57
CA ASP A 114 -16.50 -2.28 3.81
C ASP A 114 -16.38 -2.98 5.18
N ASP A 115 -15.21 -3.50 5.53
CA ASP A 115 -14.98 -4.25 6.78
C ASP A 115 -15.05 -3.37 8.04
N PHE A 116 -14.78 -2.07 7.93
CA PHE A 116 -14.78 -1.11 9.05
C PHE A 116 -15.92 -0.11 9.06
N ASP A 117 -16.83 -0.18 8.07
CA ASP A 117 -17.93 0.76 7.88
C ASP A 117 -17.43 2.22 7.88
N ILE A 118 -16.46 2.49 6.99
CA ILE A 118 -15.84 3.80 6.75
C ILE A 118 -16.19 4.22 5.31
N GLN A 119 -16.75 5.42 5.14
CA GLN A 119 -17.17 5.94 3.84
C GLN A 119 -16.01 6.55 3.05
#